data_AF-A0A1F4EF92-F1
#
_entry.id   AF-A0A1F4EF92-F1
#
_cell.length_a   1.000
_cell.length_b   1.000
_cell.length_c   1.000
_cell.angle_alpha   90.00
_cell.angle_beta   90.00
_cell.angle_gamma   90.00
#
_symmetry.space_group_name_H-M   'P 1'
#
loop_
_entity.id
_entity.type
_entity.pdbx_description
1 polymer ?
#
loop_
_entity_poly.entity_id
_entity_poly.type
_entity_poly.pdbx_seq_one_letter_code
_entity_poly.pdbx_strand_id
1 'polypeptide(L)'
;MLNREIESSLLAGHQVKFVYLDPQGNEQRDLEFVARCHFLPRVGDKVELGALQQPSAFVKTIYHRFVQSDAFEKGVFVQAVTVVLTSQEPLRETAAH
;
A
#
# COMPACT_ATOMS: atom_id res chain seq x y z
N MET A 1 23.23 -24.55 -0.68
CA MET A 1 21.98 -24.52 0.11
C MET A 1 21.55 -23.07 0.22
N LEU A 2 20.55 -22.61 -0.53
CA LEU A 2 20.02 -21.23 -0.38
C LEU A 2 18.65 -21.07 -1.05
N ASN A 3 17.68 -21.92 -0.68
CA ASN A 3 16.28 -21.79 -1.14
C ASN A 3 15.28 -21.55 0.01
N ARG A 4 15.74 -21.43 1.27
CA ARG A 4 14.84 -21.24 2.43
C ARG A 4 14.47 -19.78 2.72
N GLU A 5 15.29 -18.80 2.33
CA GLU A 5 15.01 -17.38 2.63
C GLU A 5 13.91 -16.77 1.75
N ILE A 6 13.76 -17.25 0.51
CA ILE A 6 12.71 -16.76 -0.40
C ILE A 6 11.33 -17.28 0.04
N GLU A 7 11.25 -18.53 0.52
CA GLU A 7 9.99 -19.10 1.02
C GLU A 7 9.52 -18.46 2.32
N SER A 8 10.41 -18.12 3.27
CA SER A 8 10.00 -17.41 4.48
C SER A 8 9.54 -15.98 4.19
N SER A 9 10.08 -15.36 3.14
CA SER A 9 9.68 -14.03 2.66
C SER A 9 8.31 -14.01 1.98
N LEU A 10 7.89 -15.14 1.40
CA LEU A 10 6.53 -15.33 0.87
C LEU A 10 5.52 -15.64 1.97
N LEU A 11 5.94 -16.34 3.04
CA LEU A 11 5.11 -16.61 4.22
C LEU A 11 4.98 -15.39 5.15
N ALA A 12 6.01 -14.55 5.23
CA ALA A 12 5.98 -13.26 5.91
C ALA A 12 5.45 -12.20 4.94
N GLY A 13 4.13 -12.07 4.85
CA GLY A 13 3.40 -11.26 3.85
C GLY A 13 4.09 -9.98 3.36
N HIS A 14 3.84 -9.65 2.10
CA HIS A 14 4.43 -8.52 1.38
C HIS A 14 4.40 -7.22 2.20
N GLN A 15 5.55 -6.54 2.28
CA GLN A 15 5.61 -5.20 2.84
C GLN A 15 4.97 -4.22 1.85
N VAL A 16 3.88 -3.60 2.27
CA VAL A 16 3.10 -2.67 1.47
C VAL A 16 3.12 -1.30 2.12
N LYS A 17 3.52 -0.30 1.35
CA LYS A 17 3.44 1.11 1.75
C LYS A 17 2.10 1.68 1.32
N PHE A 18 1.38 2.31 2.23
CA PHE A 18 0.14 3.02 1.96
C PHE A 18 0.40 4.53 2.02
N VAL A 19 -0.08 5.26 1.01
CA VAL A 19 0.04 6.72 0.90
C VAL A 19 -1.34 7.29 0.64
N TYR A 20 -1.69 8.36 1.34
CA TYR A 20 -3.00 8.99 1.23
C TYR A 20 -2.97 10.20 0.28
N LEU A 21 -4.02 10.40 -0.53
CA LEU A 21 -4.20 11.61 -1.33
C LEU A 21 -5.25 12.53 -0.71
N ASP A 22 -4.93 13.82 -0.64
CA ASP A 22 -5.90 14.86 -0.32
C ASP A 22 -6.98 15.03 -1.42
N PRO A 23 -8.06 15.78 -1.17
CA PRO A 23 -9.10 16.04 -2.18
C PRO A 23 -8.59 16.69 -3.48
N GLN A 24 -7.42 17.31 -3.46
CA GLN A 24 -6.76 17.96 -4.59
C GLN A 24 -5.82 17.00 -5.35
N GLY A 25 -5.60 15.79 -4.82
CA GLY A 25 -4.76 14.76 -5.41
C GLY A 25 -3.29 14.78 -4.97
N ASN A 26 -2.93 15.52 -3.91
CA ASN A 26 -1.58 15.58 -3.38
C ASN A 26 -1.33 14.50 -2.32
N GLU A 27 -0.12 13.93 -2.30
CA GLU A 27 0.30 12.96 -1.28
C GLU A 27 0.42 13.62 0.11
N GLN A 28 -0.35 13.09 1.07
CA GLN A 28 -0.29 13.47 2.49
C GLN A 28 0.70 12.57 3.22
N ARG A 29 1.95 13.05 3.34
CA ARG A 29 3.08 12.27 3.87
C ARG A 29 2.93 11.91 5.35
N ASP A 30 2.23 12.74 6.10
CA ASP A 30 1.87 12.53 7.51
C ASP A 30 0.90 11.35 7.71
N LEU A 31 0.24 10.90 6.64
CA LEU A 31 -0.71 9.78 6.64
C LEU A 31 -0.14 8.52 5.97
N GLU A 32 1.18 8.47 5.76
CA GLU A 32 1.86 7.30 5.23
C GLU A 32 2.11 6.25 6.32
N PHE A 33 1.87 4.99 5.99
CA PHE A 33 2.22 3.88 6.87
C PHE A 33 2.61 2.63 6.07
N VAL A 34 3.31 1.72 6.74
CA VAL A 34 3.78 0.47 6.14
C VAL A 34 3.18 -0.70 6.91
N ALA A 35 2.50 -1.61 6.20
CA ALA A 35 1.92 -2.81 6.78
C ALA A 35 2.42 -4.05 6.05
N ARG A 36 2.35 -5.20 6.74
CA ARG A 36 2.55 -6.50 6.11
C ARG A 36 1.19 -7.09 5.77
N CYS A 37 1.01 -7.47 4.52
CA CYS A 37 -0.25 -8.03 4.04
C CYS A 37 -0.02 -9.42 3.44
N HIS A 38 -0.91 -10.37 3.71
CA HIS A 38 -0.87 -11.70 3.09
C HIS A 38 -1.15 -11.65 1.59
N PHE A 39 -1.97 -10.69 1.16
CA PHE A 39 -2.32 -10.44 -0.23
C PHE A 39 -2.16 -8.96 -0.55
N LEU A 40 -1.80 -8.65 -1.81
CA LEU A 40 -1.83 -7.28 -2.29
C LEU A 40 -3.30 -6.84 -2.47
N PRO A 41 -3.67 -5.63 -2.00
CA PRO A 41 -5.00 -5.11 -2.24
C PRO A 41 -5.19 -4.83 -3.74
N ARG A 42 -6.43 -4.65 -4.16
CA ARG A 42 -6.82 -4.33 -5.54
C ARG A 42 -7.33 -2.90 -5.63
N VAL A 43 -7.26 -2.31 -6.83
CA VAL A 43 -7.90 -1.01 -7.09
C VAL A 43 -9.40 -1.13 -6.78
N GLY A 44 -9.89 -0.18 -6.00
CA GLY A 44 -11.26 -0.13 -5.49
C GLY A 44 -11.48 -0.79 -4.13
N ASP A 45 -10.52 -1.56 -3.62
CA ASP A 45 -10.66 -2.17 -2.29
C ASP A 45 -10.75 -1.10 -1.20
N LYS A 46 -11.62 -1.34 -0.21
CA LYS A 46 -11.72 -0.52 0.99
C LYS A 46 -10.67 -0.96 2.00
N VAL A 47 -9.87 -0.01 2.49
CA VAL A 47 -8.84 -0.19 3.51
C VAL A 47 -9.29 0.53 4.78
N GLU A 48 -9.31 -0.17 5.91
CA GLU A 48 -9.59 0.42 7.21
C GLU A 48 -8.31 1.01 7.80
N LEU A 49 -8.36 2.29 8.18
CA LEU A 49 -7.18 3.05 8.61
C LEU A 49 -7.00 3.12 10.12
N GLY A 50 -7.97 2.60 10.89
CA GLY A 50 -7.89 2.31 12.33
C GLY A 50 -7.71 3.50 13.29
N ALA A 51 -6.82 4.44 13.00
CA ALA A 51 -6.37 5.50 13.91
C ALA A 51 -6.52 6.93 13.35
N LEU A 52 -7.04 7.09 12.13
CA LEU A 52 -7.23 8.40 11.50
C LEU A 52 -8.69 8.84 11.57
N GLN A 53 -8.93 10.16 11.59
CA GLN A 53 -10.26 10.78 11.58
C GLN A 53 -11.13 10.35 10.38
N GLN A 54 -10.51 9.72 9.37
CA GLN A 54 -11.19 8.99 8.31
C GLN A 54 -11.01 7.48 8.55
N PRO A 55 -12.08 6.75 8.93
CA PRO A 55 -11.96 5.36 9.35
C PRO A 55 -11.63 4.41 8.20
N SER A 56 -11.83 4.86 6.95
CA SER A 56 -11.57 4.06 5.77
C SER A 56 -11.20 4.90 4.56
N ALA A 57 -10.39 4.33 3.69
CA ALA A 57 -10.07 4.85 2.36
C ALA A 57 -10.20 3.75 1.31
N PHE A 58 -10.14 4.13 0.04
CA PHE A 58 -10.20 3.20 -1.08
C PHE A 58 -8.89 3.21 -1.84
N VAL A 59 -8.50 2.04 -2.36
CA VAL A 59 -7.33 1.94 -3.23
C VAL A 59 -7.63 2.59 -4.57
N LYS A 60 -6.90 3.67 -4.86
CA LYS A 60 -6.97 4.37 -6.14
C LYS A 60 -6.06 3.75 -7.19
N THR A 61 -4.81 3.51 -6.83
CA THR A 61 -3.80 2.92 -7.73
C THR A 61 -2.72 2.19 -6.94
N ILE A 62 -2.01 1.30 -7.60
CA ILE A 62 -0.94 0.49 -7.04
C ILE A 62 0.23 0.57 -7.99
N TYR A 63 1.42 0.89 -7.47
CA TYR A 63 2.63 0.91 -8.26
C TYR A 63 3.83 0.46 -7.43
N HIS A 64 4.92 0.12 -8.10
CA HIS A 64 6.17 -0.23 -7.44
C HIS A 64 7.11 0.97 -7.42
N ARG A 65 7.73 1.24 -6.28
CA ARG A 65 8.82 2.22 -6.18
C ARG A 65 9.94 1.68 -5.31
N PHE A 66 11.14 2.18 -5.55
CA PHE A 66 12.25 1.99 -4.63
C PHE A 66 12.05 2.90 -3.41
N VAL A 67 12.04 2.30 -2.23
CA VAL A 67 12.03 3.01 -0.95
C VAL A 67 13.29 2.66 -0.19
N GLN A 68 13.83 3.62 0.55
CA GLN A 68 14.89 3.32 1.50
C GLN A 68 14.28 2.45 2.60
N SER A 69 14.90 1.31 2.88
CA SER A 69 14.43 0.41 3.93
C SER A 69 15.09 0.75 5.25
N ASP A 70 14.29 0.90 6.30
CA ASP A 70 14.80 1.01 7.67
C ASP A 70 15.17 -0.36 8.27
N ALA A 71 14.87 -1.47 7.56
CA ALA A 71 15.18 -2.83 7.99
C ALA A 71 16.59 -3.29 7.57
N PHE A 72 17.28 -2.52 6.71
CA PHE A 72 18.63 -2.81 6.22
C PHE A 72 19.58 -1.65 6.54
N GLU A 73 20.88 -1.83 6.27
CA GLU A 73 21.86 -0.75 6.41
C GLU A 73 21.45 0.50 5.63
N LYS A 74 21.78 1.68 6.17
CA LYS A 74 21.50 2.97 5.53
C LYS A 74 22.05 2.98 4.10
N GLY A 75 21.19 3.25 3.12
CA GLY A 75 21.53 3.30 1.71
C GLY A 75 21.01 2.13 0.88
N VAL A 76 20.44 1.09 1.52
CA VAL A 76 19.77 0.00 0.80
C VAL A 76 18.36 0.42 0.40
N PHE A 77 18.11 0.42 -0.90
CA PHE A 77 16.79 0.63 -1.49
C PHE A 77 16.14 -0.73 -1.76
N VAL A 78 14.90 -0.88 -1.32
CA VAL A 78 14.08 -2.07 -1.59
C VAL A 78 12.93 -1.70 -2.51
N GLN A 79 12.56 -2.62 -3.39
CA GLN A 79 11.35 -2.46 -4.19
C GLN A 79 10.13 -2.70 -3.29
N ALA A 80 9.38 -1.64 -3.00
CA ALA A 80 8.14 -1.74 -2.24
C ALA A 80 6.92 -1.55 -3.15
N VAL A 81 5.87 -2.31 -2.84
CA VAL A 81 4.55 -2.05 -3.41
C VAL A 81 3.96 -0.84 -2.69
N THR A 82 3.65 0.20 -3.44
CA THR A 82 3.01 1.41 -2.93
C THR A 82 1.57 1.47 -3.39
N VAL A 83 0.68 1.56 -2.42
CA VAL A 83 -0.77 1.62 -2.59
C VAL A 83 -1.21 3.04 -2.29
N VAL A 84 -1.82 3.68 -3.28
CA VAL A 84 -2.35 5.03 -3.16
C VAL A 84 -3.80 4.96 -2.76
N LEU A 85 -4.14 5.65 -1.68
CA LEU A 85 -5.46 5.67 -1.08
C LEU A 85 -6.16 7.01 -1.33
N THR A 86 -7.49 6.98 -1.39
CA THR A 86 -8.34 8.16 -1.48
C THR A 86 -9.59 7.98 -0.61
N SER A 87 -10.14 9.07 -0.07
CA SER A 87 -11.45 9.05 0.62
C SER A 87 -12.62 8.87 -0.34
N GLN A 88 -12.40 9.09 -1.64
CA GLN A 88 -13.46 9.00 -2.63
C GLN A 88 -13.76 7.53 -2.93
N GLU A 89 -15.02 7.14 -2.73
CA GLU A 89 -15.48 5.84 -3.18
C GLU A 89 -15.34 5.76 -4.71
N PRO A 90 -14.78 4.67 -5.26
CA PRO A 90 -14.73 4.49 -6.71
C PRO A 90 -16.16 4.56 -7.24
N LEU A 91 -16.39 5.38 -8.26
CA LEU A 91 -17.65 5.35 -8.97
C LEU A 91 -17.85 3.92 -9.47
N ARG A 92 -18.89 3.23 -8.97
CA ARG A 92 -19.36 2.00 -9.59
C ARG A 92 -19.82 2.40 -10.99
N GLU A 93 -18.98 2.22 -11.98
CA GLU A 93 -19.47 2.13 -13.35
C GLU A 93 -20.49 0.99 -13.33
N THR A 94 -21.75 1.36 -13.44
CA THR A 94 -22.82 0.43 -13.72
C THR A 94 -22.47 -0.12 -15.10
N ALA A 95 -21.85 -1.30 -15.13
CA ALA A 95 -21.67 -2.07 -16.34
C ALA A 95 -23.08 -2.44 -16.84
N ALA A 96 -23.67 -1.54 -17.62
CA ALA A 96 -24.83 -1.82 -18.44
C ALA A 96 -24.30 -2.42 -19.74
N HIS A 97 -24.21 -3.76 -19.78
CA HIS A 97 -24.17 -4.53 -21.02
C HIS A 97 -24.93 -5.84 -20.85
#